data_AF-A0A1V5C7G4-F1
#
_entry.id   AF-A0A1V5C7G4-F1
#
_cell.length_a   1.000
_cell.length_b   1.000
_cell.length_c   1.000
_cell.angle_alpha   90.00
_cell.angle_beta   90.00
_cell.angle_gamma   90.00
#
_symmetry.space_group_name_H-M   'P 1'
#
loop_
_entity.id
_entity.type
_entity.pdbx_description
1 polymer ?
#
loop_
_entity_poly.entity_id
_entity_poly.type
_entity_poly.pdbx_seq_one_letter_code
_entity_poly.pdbx_strand_id
1 'polypeptide(L)'
;MPLRVLPFLCALLIFVPPLFAQESYREFERGLNLSESQRAQVDSIKRRYIGEWRNLKDESVRKRLELRELDNNRPDQRERAQKLQRELNQIEASKQRLFRQYSGEVSTVFNEEQRGRFNRFMDRENRRPPMKSPRYRMHGR
;
A
#
# COMPACT_ATOMS: atom_id res chain seq x y z
N MET A 1 -16.11 25.91 27.61
CA MET A 1 -15.65 24.51 27.78
C MET A 1 -16.10 23.70 26.57
N PRO A 2 -15.21 22.84 26.06
CA PRO A 2 -15.00 22.63 24.63
C PRO A 2 -15.53 21.25 24.20
N LEU A 3 -15.09 20.76 23.05
CA LEU A 3 -15.35 19.42 22.48
C LEU A 3 -16.64 19.28 21.65
N ARG A 4 -16.79 20.10 20.62
CA ARG A 4 -17.54 19.73 19.40
C ARG A 4 -16.64 19.55 18.17
N VAL A 5 -15.36 19.26 18.39
CA VAL A 5 -14.36 19.11 17.30
C VAL A 5 -13.91 17.65 17.12
N LEU A 6 -14.31 16.75 18.03
CA LEU A 6 -13.84 15.37 18.05
C LEU A 6 -14.28 14.50 16.84
N PRO A 7 -15.50 14.61 16.28
CA PRO A 7 -15.89 13.69 15.19
C PRO A 7 -15.21 14.02 13.86
N PHE A 8 -14.72 15.25 13.68
CA PHE A 8 -14.02 15.66 12.44
C PHE A 8 -12.57 15.16 12.41
N LEU A 9 -11.89 15.05 13.56
CA LEU A 9 -10.52 14.53 13.65
C LEU A 9 -10.46 13.02 13.39
N CYS A 10 -11.46 12.26 13.82
CA CYS A 10 -11.51 10.81 13.60
C CYS A 10 -11.78 10.44 12.14
N ALA A 11 -12.50 11.27 11.38
CA ALA A 11 -12.77 11.04 9.96
C ALA A 11 -11.51 11.19 9.08
N LEU A 12 -10.55 12.03 9.49
CA LEU A 12 -9.28 12.22 8.78
C LEU A 12 -8.33 11.01 8.89
N LEU A 13 -8.44 10.20 9.95
CA LEU A 13 -7.55 9.04 10.16
C LEU A 13 -7.96 7.79 9.35
N ILE A 14 -9.16 7.76 8.77
CA ILE A 14 -9.64 6.61 7.98
C ILE A 14 -9.29 6.77 6.49
N PHE A 15 -8.96 7.99 6.06
CA PHE A 15 -8.66 8.32 4.66
C PHE A 15 -7.16 8.35 4.32
N VAL A 16 -6.31 8.25 5.33
CA VAL A 16 -4.86 8.24 5.14
C VAL A 16 -4.42 6.78 4.98
N PRO A 17 -3.87 6.38 3.82
CA PRO A 17 -3.22 5.07 3.69
C PRO A 17 -2.15 4.97 4.77
N PRO A 18 -1.83 3.77 5.28
CA PRO A 18 -0.79 3.63 6.30
C PRO A 18 0.50 4.30 5.83
N LEU A 19 0.80 5.48 6.40
CA LEU A 19 1.96 6.32 6.05
C LEU A 19 3.28 5.64 6.40
N PHE A 20 3.24 4.61 7.25
CA PHE A 20 4.42 3.95 7.78
C PHE A 20 5.32 3.28 6.72
N ALA A 21 4.76 2.83 5.59
CA ALA A 21 5.57 2.29 4.49
C ALA A 21 6.15 3.40 3.59
N GLN A 22 5.48 4.56 3.53
CA GLN A 22 5.88 5.69 2.71
C GLN A 22 6.93 6.56 3.41
N GLU A 23 6.85 6.71 4.74
CA GLU A 23 7.89 7.32 5.58
C GLU A 23 9.16 6.47 5.60
N SER A 24 9.05 5.14 5.77
CA SER A 24 10.22 4.25 5.81
C SER A 24 11.02 4.24 4.51
N TYR A 25 10.36 4.32 3.35
CA TYR A 25 11.04 4.35 2.06
C TYR A 25 11.71 5.70 1.79
N ARG A 26 11.05 6.82 2.16
CA ARG A 26 11.60 8.17 1.97
C ARG A 26 12.77 8.45 2.92
N GLU A 27 12.73 7.92 4.14
CA GLU A 27 13.85 7.93 5.08
C GLU A 27 15.00 7.04 4.60
N PHE A 28 14.68 5.89 4.02
CA PHE A 28 15.66 5.00 3.44
C PHE A 28 16.37 5.61 2.19
N GLU A 29 15.64 6.26 1.28
CA GLU A 29 16.22 6.98 0.13
C GLU A 29 17.19 8.08 0.60
N ARG A 30 16.87 8.78 1.69
CA ARG A 30 17.79 9.74 2.33
C ARG A 30 19.04 9.05 2.91
N GLY A 31 18.89 7.86 3.47
CA GLY A 31 20.00 7.07 4.04
C GLY A 31 20.94 6.41 3.01
N LEU A 32 20.57 6.40 1.72
CA LEU A 32 21.39 5.86 0.64
C LEU A 32 22.40 6.86 0.04
N ASN A 33 22.32 8.15 0.40
CA ASN A 33 23.19 9.21 -0.12
C ASN A 33 23.32 9.17 -1.65
N LEU A 34 22.20 9.11 -2.35
CA LEU A 34 22.17 9.03 -3.81
C LEU A 34 22.77 10.29 -4.46
N SER A 35 23.62 10.09 -5.47
CA SER A 35 24.07 11.19 -6.32
C SER A 35 22.89 11.83 -7.06
N GLU A 36 23.07 13.03 -7.60
CA GLU A 36 22.03 13.69 -8.39
C GLU A 36 21.64 12.86 -9.64
N SER A 37 22.63 12.26 -10.30
CA SER A 37 22.40 11.37 -11.44
C SER A 37 21.60 10.11 -11.05
N GLN A 38 21.92 9.50 -9.90
CA GLN A 38 21.17 8.36 -9.38
C GLN A 38 19.73 8.75 -9.02
N ARG A 39 19.52 9.92 -8.39
CA ARG A 39 18.18 10.43 -8.09
C ARG A 39 17.34 10.64 -9.35
N ALA A 40 17.91 11.26 -10.38
CA ALA A 40 17.21 11.46 -11.65
C ALA A 40 16.81 10.12 -12.30
N GLN A 41 17.67 9.10 -12.23
CA GLN A 41 17.35 7.76 -12.73
C GLN A 41 16.25 7.08 -11.92
N VAL A 42 16.32 7.14 -10.59
CA VAL A 42 15.26 6.60 -9.71
C VAL A 42 13.92 7.30 -9.94
N ASP A 43 13.92 8.62 -10.13
CA ASP A 43 12.71 9.38 -10.44
C ASP A 43 12.14 9.03 -11.81
N SER A 44 12.99 8.79 -12.82
CA SER A 44 12.56 8.30 -14.13
C SER A 44 11.88 6.94 -14.02
N ILE A 45 12.47 5.99 -13.28
CA ILE A 45 11.89 4.68 -12.99
C ILE A 45 10.53 4.87 -12.29
N LYS A 46 10.49 5.68 -11.22
CA LYS A 46 9.27 5.95 -10.45
C LYS A 46 8.12 6.49 -11.30
N ARG A 47 8.39 7.36 -12.27
CA ARG A 47 7.37 7.90 -13.19
C ARG A 47 6.71 6.82 -14.05
N ARG A 48 7.42 5.73 -14.38
CA ARG A 48 6.83 4.60 -15.12
C ARG A 48 5.79 3.84 -14.29
N TYR A 49 6.03 3.72 -12.98
CA TYR A 49 5.20 2.91 -12.08
C TYR A 49 4.07 3.69 -11.39
N ILE A 50 4.21 5.02 -11.24
CA ILE A 50 3.29 5.82 -10.43
C ILE A 50 1.84 5.80 -10.93
N GLY A 51 1.64 5.69 -12.25
CA GLY A 51 0.31 5.62 -12.86
C GLY A 51 -0.44 4.35 -12.43
N GLU A 52 0.20 3.19 -12.62
CA GLU A 52 -0.38 1.91 -12.22
C GLU A 52 -0.58 1.82 -10.70
N TRP A 53 0.34 2.40 -9.92
CA TRP A 53 0.20 2.49 -8.47
C TRP A 53 -1.03 3.28 -8.02
N ARG A 54 -1.33 4.40 -8.69
CA ARG A 54 -2.54 5.19 -8.44
C ARG A 54 -3.78 4.40 -8.83
N ASN A 55 -3.78 3.75 -9.99
CA ASN A 55 -4.91 2.95 -10.45
C ASN A 55 -5.27 1.82 -9.46
N LEU A 56 -4.27 1.04 -9.01
CA LEU A 56 -4.47 -0.03 -8.02
C LEU A 56 -4.93 0.51 -6.66
N LYS A 57 -4.51 1.72 -6.29
CA LYS A 57 -4.98 2.39 -5.07
C LYS A 57 -6.45 2.77 -5.20
N ASP A 58 -6.82 3.45 -6.28
CA ASP A 58 -8.18 3.95 -6.50
C ASP A 58 -9.18 2.79 -6.64
N GLU A 59 -8.81 1.74 -7.36
CA GLU A 59 -9.62 0.52 -7.48
C GLU A 59 -9.81 -0.16 -6.11
N SER A 60 -8.73 -0.26 -5.31
CA SER A 60 -8.81 -0.82 -3.96
C SER A 60 -9.73 0.01 -3.04
N VAL A 61 -9.72 1.33 -3.15
CA VAL A 61 -10.59 2.21 -2.36
C VAL A 61 -12.04 2.01 -2.78
N ARG A 62 -12.33 2.02 -4.09
CA ARG A 62 -13.67 1.81 -4.62
C ARG A 62 -14.28 0.49 -4.15
N LYS A 63 -13.55 -0.62 -4.25
CA LYS A 63 -14.03 -1.94 -3.82
C LYS A 63 -14.22 -2.06 -2.30
N ARG A 64 -13.40 -1.35 -1.51
CA ARG A 64 -13.58 -1.28 -0.04
C ARG A 64 -14.83 -0.50 0.34
N LEU A 65 -15.16 0.57 -0.38
CA LEU A 65 -16.41 1.32 -0.18
C LEU A 65 -17.61 0.45 -0.54
N GLU A 66 -17.57 -0.22 -1.71
CA GLU A 66 -18.62 -1.14 -2.12
C GLU A 66 -18.84 -2.26 -1.08
N LEU A 67 -17.75 -2.84 -0.54
CA LEU A 67 -17.85 -3.87 0.50
C LEU A 67 -18.48 -3.36 1.80
N ARG A 68 -18.28 -2.07 2.16
CA ARG A 68 -18.87 -1.45 3.36
C ARG A 68 -20.36 -1.16 3.20
N GLU A 69 -20.83 -0.99 1.97
CA GLU A 69 -22.23 -0.68 1.65
C GLU A 69 -23.12 -1.94 1.58
N LEU A 70 -22.54 -3.14 1.61
CA LEU A 70 -23.30 -4.39 1.60
C LEU A 70 -23.92 -4.71 2.97
N ASP A 71 -25.20 -5.07 2.94
CA ASP A 71 -25.93 -5.65 4.07
C ASP A 71 -25.72 -7.17 4.15
N ASN A 72 -25.00 -7.60 5.18
CA ASN A 72 -24.64 -8.99 5.40
C ASN A 72 -25.82 -9.92 5.73
N ASN A 73 -27.01 -9.37 5.97
CA ASN A 73 -28.22 -10.15 6.25
C ASN A 73 -28.89 -10.68 4.97
N ARG A 74 -28.49 -10.20 3.79
CA ARG A 74 -29.04 -10.61 2.50
C ARG A 74 -28.13 -11.66 1.83
N PRO A 75 -28.64 -12.87 1.50
CA PRO A 75 -27.82 -13.95 0.93
C PRO A 75 -27.10 -13.59 -0.37
N ASP A 76 -27.77 -12.85 -1.27
CA ASP A 76 -27.23 -12.33 -2.52
C ASP A 76 -26.05 -11.37 -2.31
N GLN A 77 -26.10 -10.60 -1.22
CA GLN A 77 -25.05 -9.65 -0.87
C GLN A 77 -23.84 -10.33 -0.22
N ARG A 78 -24.02 -11.50 0.43
CA ARG A 78 -22.91 -12.30 0.94
C ARG A 78 -22.01 -12.82 -0.17
N GLU A 79 -22.58 -13.30 -1.27
CA GLU A 79 -21.81 -13.76 -2.43
C GLU A 79 -21.02 -12.59 -3.05
N ARG A 80 -21.67 -11.43 -3.21
CA ARG A 80 -21.02 -10.20 -3.69
C ARG A 80 -19.90 -9.75 -2.77
N ALA A 81 -20.08 -9.81 -1.44
CA ALA A 81 -19.05 -9.49 -0.47
C ALA A 81 -17.83 -10.41 -0.59
N GLN A 82 -18.04 -11.71 -0.77
CA GLN A 82 -16.95 -12.67 -1.00
C GLN A 82 -16.21 -12.42 -2.31
N LYS A 83 -16.93 -12.06 -3.38
CA LYS A 83 -16.32 -11.66 -4.66
C LYS A 83 -15.44 -10.42 -4.49
N LEU A 84 -15.94 -9.35 -3.87
CA LEU A 84 -15.18 -8.13 -3.60
C LEU A 84 -13.94 -8.41 -2.74
N GLN A 85 -14.04 -9.31 -1.76
CA GLN A 85 -12.90 -9.70 -0.94
C GLN A 85 -11.81 -10.42 -1.77
N ARG A 86 -12.19 -11.29 -2.70
CA ARG A 86 -11.24 -11.95 -3.63
C ARG A 86 -10.56 -10.93 -4.54
N GLU A 87 -11.32 -9.99 -5.09
CA GLU A 87 -10.78 -8.92 -5.93
C GLU A 87 -9.82 -8.00 -5.15
N LEU A 88 -10.14 -7.66 -3.91
CA LEU A 88 -9.22 -6.91 -3.03
C LEU A 88 -7.91 -7.66 -2.77
N ASN A 89 -7.98 -8.98 -2.59
CA ASN A 89 -6.77 -9.81 -2.44
C ASN A 89 -5.95 -9.86 -3.74
N GLN A 90 -6.59 -9.89 -4.91
CA GLN A 90 -5.92 -9.82 -6.20
C GLN A 90 -5.21 -8.46 -6.39
N ILE A 91 -5.87 -7.36 -6.05
CA ILE A 91 -5.26 -6.02 -6.10
C ILE A 91 -4.04 -5.95 -5.18
N GLU A 92 -4.10 -6.54 -3.99
CA GLU A 92 -2.95 -6.60 -3.08
C GLU A 92 -1.78 -7.40 -3.66
N ALA A 93 -2.06 -8.53 -4.30
CA ALA A 93 -1.04 -9.32 -5.00
C ALA A 93 -0.43 -8.54 -6.19
N SER A 94 -1.25 -7.84 -6.96
CA SER A 94 -0.79 -6.95 -8.04
C SER A 94 0.08 -5.82 -7.50
N LYS A 95 -0.29 -5.26 -6.35
CA LYS A 95 0.53 -4.25 -5.68
C LYS A 95 1.91 -4.82 -5.38
N GLN A 96 1.98 -5.92 -4.64
CA GLN A 96 3.25 -6.55 -4.28
C GLN A 96 4.13 -6.87 -5.50
N ARG A 97 3.53 -7.34 -6.60
CA ARG A 97 4.24 -7.60 -7.86
C ARG A 97 4.88 -6.34 -8.43
N LEU A 98 4.10 -5.26 -8.54
CA LEU A 98 4.62 -4.00 -9.09
C LEU A 98 5.73 -3.42 -8.21
N PHE A 99 5.57 -3.50 -6.89
CA PHE A 99 6.60 -3.05 -5.95
C PHE A 99 7.89 -3.84 -6.14
N ARG A 100 7.83 -5.17 -6.30
CA ARG A 100 9.02 -6.00 -6.59
C ARG A 100 9.69 -5.61 -7.90
N GLN A 101 8.92 -5.33 -8.96
CA GLN A 101 9.47 -4.90 -10.24
C GLN A 101 10.16 -3.53 -10.11
N TYR A 102 9.47 -2.55 -9.53
CA TYR A 102 10.01 -1.22 -9.23
C TYR A 102 11.31 -1.30 -8.41
N SER A 103 11.30 -2.05 -7.30
CA SER A 103 12.48 -2.24 -6.44
C SER A 103 13.63 -2.93 -7.16
N GLY A 104 13.33 -3.92 -8.01
CA GLY A 104 14.33 -4.58 -8.85
C GLY A 104 15.02 -3.61 -9.79
N GLU A 105 14.25 -2.78 -10.50
CA GLU A 105 14.80 -1.76 -11.39
C GLU A 105 15.61 -0.70 -10.65
N VAL A 106 15.09 -0.19 -9.53
CA VAL A 106 15.79 0.80 -8.69
C VAL A 106 17.13 0.25 -8.19
N SER A 107 17.20 -1.04 -7.84
CA SER A 107 18.44 -1.67 -7.37
C SER A 107 19.57 -1.64 -8.41
N THR A 108 19.25 -1.53 -9.71
CA THR A 108 20.25 -1.48 -10.79
C THR A 108 20.99 -0.16 -10.83
N VAL A 109 20.39 0.92 -10.32
CA VAL A 109 20.98 2.28 -10.23
C VAL A 109 22.02 2.37 -9.12
N PHE A 110 21.95 1.48 -8.14
CA PHE A 110 22.79 1.51 -6.94
C PHE A 110 24.14 0.83 -7.17
N ASN A 111 25.19 1.37 -6.53
CA ASN A 111 26.46 0.67 -6.38
C ASN A 111 26.33 -0.51 -5.40
N GLU A 112 27.38 -1.30 -5.24
CA GLU A 112 27.35 -2.51 -4.43
C GLU A 112 27.03 -2.25 -2.95
N GLU A 113 27.60 -1.20 -2.36
CA GLU A 113 27.34 -0.83 -0.97
C GLU A 113 25.88 -0.39 -0.76
N GLN A 114 25.40 0.50 -1.63
CA GLN A 114 24.02 0.99 -1.64
C GLN A 114 23.03 -0.16 -1.85
N ARG A 115 23.32 -1.08 -2.77
CA ARG A 115 22.52 -2.28 -3.02
C ARG A 115 22.49 -3.20 -1.80
N GLY A 116 23.61 -3.36 -1.09
CA GLY A 116 23.66 -4.10 0.18
C GLY A 116 22.76 -3.47 1.26
N ARG A 117 22.77 -2.14 1.39
CA ARG A 117 21.87 -1.40 2.31
C ARG A 117 20.40 -1.55 1.89
N PHE A 118 20.12 -1.48 0.59
CA PHE A 118 18.80 -1.67 0.00
C PHE A 118 18.24 -3.07 0.25
N ASN A 119 19.01 -4.12 -0.02
CA ASN A 119 18.58 -5.49 0.19
C ASN A 119 18.25 -5.77 1.67
N ARG A 120 19.08 -5.27 2.60
CA ARG A 120 18.79 -5.37 4.05
C ARG A 120 17.51 -4.64 4.46
N PHE A 121 17.20 -3.51 3.82
CA PHE A 121 15.94 -2.81 4.04
C PHE A 121 14.76 -3.62 3.50
N MET A 122 14.86 -4.10 2.26
CA MET A 122 13.83 -4.89 1.60
C MET A 122 13.56 -6.22 2.33
N ASP A 123 14.59 -6.88 2.86
CA ASP A 123 14.44 -8.09 3.67
C ASP A 123 13.67 -7.83 4.97
N ARG A 124 13.91 -6.67 5.60
CA ARG A 124 13.15 -6.27 6.78
C ARG A 124 11.69 -5.97 6.45
N GLU A 125 11.43 -5.29 5.34
CA GLU A 125 10.06 -5.04 4.87
C GLU A 125 9.33 -6.34 4.52
N ASN A 126 9.98 -7.26 3.80
CA ASN A 126 9.39 -8.54 3.41
C ASN A 126 9.09 -9.47 4.60
N ARG A 127 9.83 -9.31 5.71
CA ARG A 127 9.58 -10.05 6.95
C ARG A 127 8.47 -9.44 7.80
N ARG A 128 7.99 -8.23 7.48
CA ARG A 128 6.81 -7.69 8.16
C ARG A 128 5.61 -8.52 7.73
N PRO A 129 4.76 -8.96 8.68
CA PRO A 129 3.56 -9.69 8.31
C PRO A 129 2.76 -8.81 7.35
N PRO A 130 2.27 -9.35 6.22
CA PRO A 130 1.41 -8.59 5.32
C PRO A 130 0.30 -8.01 6.17
N MET A 131 0.06 -6.71 6.05
CA MET A 131 -1.01 -6.03 6.77
C MET A 131 -2.24 -6.91 6.68
N LYS A 132 -2.66 -7.50 7.81
CA LYS A 132 -3.83 -8.36 7.84
C LYS A 132 -4.95 -7.51 7.27
N SER A 133 -5.40 -7.84 6.07
CA SER A 133 -6.67 -7.34 5.55
C SER A 133 -7.64 -7.56 6.71
N PRO A 134 -8.38 -6.53 7.18
CA PRO A 134 -9.39 -6.74 8.19
C PRO A 134 -10.24 -7.90 7.71
N ARG A 135 -10.05 -9.09 8.32
CA ARG A 135 -10.97 -10.20 8.09
C ARG A 135 -12.22 -9.66 8.72
N TYR A 136 -13.16 -9.18 7.90
CA TYR A 136 -14.51 -8.94 8.34
C TYR A 136 -14.99 -10.30 8.83
N ARG A 137 -14.84 -10.54 10.13
CA ARG A 137 -15.41 -11.70 10.80
C ARG A 137 -16.90 -11.53 10.59
N MET A 138 -17.46 -12.34 9.69
CA MET A 138 -18.89 -12.53 9.63
C MET A 138 -19.30 -13.12 10.98
N HIS A 139 -19.65 -12.26 11.92
CA HIS A 139 -20.30 -12.66 13.15
C HIS A 139 -21.73 -13.08 12.76
N GLY A 140 -21.89 -14.37 12.48
CA GLY A 140 -23.20 -15.00 12.60
C GLY A 140 -23.60 -14.95 14.06
N ARG A 141 -24.71 -14.26 14.35
CA ARG A 141 -25.55 -14.56 15.49
C ARG A 141 -26.66 -15.49 15.02
#